data_AF-A0A378I1D4-F1
#
_entry.id   AF-A0A378I1D4-F1
#
_cell.length_a   1.000
_cell.length_b   1.000
_cell.length_c   1.000
_cell.angle_alpha   90.00
_cell.angle_beta   90.00
_cell.angle_gamma   90.00
#
_symmetry.space_group_name_H-M   'P 1'
#
loop_
_entity.id
_entity.type
_entity.pdbx_description
1 polymer ?
#
loop_
_entity_poly.entity_id
_entity_poly.type
_entity_poly.pdbx_seq_one_letter_code
_entity_poly.pdbx_strand_id
1 'polypeptide(L)'
;MDVILNDNKHYPPQNSKPLTTYGSFELNLLVNLGYEANNPPLGDFLRQYHQLDGRWLVACPIHWQATHNDALIVASGQELDLSEEESLRWLKEVKKFLTEESFDLHYHNANMWMLKVNDNTPQLKAKPLHLVQHQSLMPFLEEMDDTLYWQRLFTELQMFLNNHPYNEQRQDKLPINGLWIYGGGQFKVNSKRPIMTDDSQLLFVFPDKIKPLKLTKPIDNRGIFLIKHANQINIDDLANRLSHYRVNWYWNNNAYQIAKLSWWSKLWRGRVNAN
;
A
#
# COMPACT_ATOMS: atom_id res chain seq x y z
N MET A 1 -18.11 -8.06 -6.93
CA MET A 1 -17.69 -7.17 -5.82
C MET A 1 -16.20 -7.36 -5.59
N ASP A 2 -15.57 -6.36 -4.97
CA ASP A 2 -14.18 -6.46 -4.52
C ASP A 2 -14.16 -6.33 -3.00
N VAL A 3 -13.36 -7.16 -2.34
CA VAL A 3 -13.06 -7.09 -0.92
C VAL A 3 -11.55 -6.84 -0.81
N ILE A 4 -11.18 -5.71 -0.25
CA ILE A 4 -9.80 -5.28 -0.06
C ILE A 4 -9.53 -5.31 1.45
N LEU A 5 -8.53 -6.10 1.86
CA LEU A 5 -8.19 -6.34 3.25
C LEU A 5 -6.78 -5.84 3.55
N ASN A 6 -6.63 -5.14 4.66
CA ASN A 6 -5.34 -4.75 5.18
C ASN A 6 -4.73 -5.88 6.03
N ASP A 7 -4.37 -6.99 5.37
CA ASP A 7 -3.76 -8.16 6.00
C ASP A 7 -2.88 -8.92 4.99
N ASN A 8 -1.93 -9.69 5.50
CA ASN A 8 -1.01 -10.58 4.79
C ASN A 8 -1.25 -12.07 5.11
N LYS A 9 -2.07 -12.40 6.12
CA LYS A 9 -2.13 -13.72 6.78
C LYS A 9 -2.98 -14.77 6.07
N HIS A 10 -3.47 -14.52 4.86
CA HIS A 10 -4.38 -15.44 4.17
C HIS A 10 -3.81 -15.92 2.84
N TYR A 11 -3.95 -17.23 2.62
CA TYR A 11 -3.50 -17.89 1.40
C TYR A 11 -4.66 -18.08 0.44
N PRO A 12 -4.44 -17.91 -0.88
CA PRO A 12 -5.47 -18.17 -1.88
C PRO A 12 -6.00 -19.62 -1.79
N PRO A 13 -7.33 -19.84 -1.82
CA PRO A 13 -7.91 -21.18 -1.91
C PRO A 13 -7.47 -21.90 -3.19
N GLN A 14 -7.31 -23.24 -3.14
CA GLN A 14 -6.79 -24.05 -4.26
C GLN A 14 -7.51 -23.85 -5.61
N ASN A 15 -8.83 -23.59 -5.60
CA ASN A 15 -9.64 -23.42 -6.80
C ASN A 15 -9.93 -21.95 -7.15
N SER A 16 -9.16 -21.01 -6.60
CA SER A 16 -9.29 -19.59 -6.92
C SER A 16 -8.50 -19.21 -8.17
N LYS A 17 -8.99 -18.21 -8.90
CA LYS A 17 -8.24 -17.63 -10.03
C LYS A 17 -7.31 -16.55 -9.50
N PRO A 18 -5.99 -16.59 -9.75
CA PRO A 18 -5.08 -15.55 -9.28
C PRO A 18 -5.41 -14.20 -9.94
N LEU A 19 -5.22 -13.13 -9.17
CA LEU A 19 -5.31 -11.74 -9.60
C LEU A 19 -4.01 -11.01 -9.23
N THR A 20 -3.81 -9.84 -9.83
CA THR A 20 -2.73 -8.94 -9.45
C THR A 20 -3.08 -8.20 -8.16
N THR A 21 -2.18 -8.23 -7.17
CA THR A 21 -2.18 -7.31 -6.03
C THR A 21 -1.20 -6.17 -6.30
N TYR A 22 -1.43 -5.02 -5.66
CA TYR A 22 -0.61 -3.81 -5.82
C TYR A 22 0.21 -3.48 -4.56
N GLY A 23 0.42 -4.45 -3.67
CA GLY A 23 1.39 -4.38 -2.57
C GLY A 23 0.91 -3.69 -1.28
N SER A 24 -0.20 -2.96 -1.30
CA SER A 24 -0.81 -2.41 -0.08
C SER A 24 -2.32 -2.25 -0.20
N PHE A 25 -2.98 -2.09 0.94
CA PHE A 25 -4.40 -1.83 1.06
C PHE A 25 -4.82 -0.58 0.27
N GLU A 26 -4.06 0.50 0.44
CA GLU A 26 -4.30 1.79 -0.21
C GLU A 26 -4.08 1.70 -1.72
N LEU A 27 -3.01 1.04 -2.17
CA LEU A 27 -2.75 0.85 -3.60
C LEU A 27 -3.80 -0.03 -4.27
N ASN A 28 -4.23 -1.12 -3.62
CA ASN A 28 -5.34 -1.94 -4.08
C ASN A 28 -6.64 -1.12 -4.20
N LEU A 29 -6.94 -0.24 -3.23
CA LEU A 29 -8.08 0.67 -3.32
C LEU A 29 -7.96 1.61 -4.53
N LEU A 30 -6.83 2.30 -4.69
CA LEU A 30 -6.66 3.27 -5.78
C LEU A 30 -6.84 2.63 -7.16
N VAL A 31 -6.26 1.45 -7.39
CA VAL A 31 -6.44 0.76 -8.67
C VAL A 31 -7.89 0.29 -8.85
N ASN A 32 -8.57 -0.18 -7.79
CA ASN A 32 -10.00 -0.54 -7.87
C ASN A 32 -10.93 0.68 -8.08
N LEU A 33 -10.47 1.90 -7.77
CA LEU A 33 -11.13 3.15 -8.12
C LEU A 33 -10.84 3.61 -9.56
N GLY A 34 -9.99 2.90 -10.29
CA GLY A 34 -9.65 3.17 -11.68
C GLY A 34 -8.41 4.05 -11.90
N TYR A 35 -7.60 4.28 -10.86
CA TYR A 35 -6.30 4.93 -11.03
C TYR A 35 -5.29 3.98 -11.67
N GLU A 36 -4.35 4.54 -12.45
CA GLU A 36 -3.27 3.77 -13.04
C GLU A 36 -2.32 3.22 -11.96
N ALA A 37 -1.97 1.94 -12.07
CA ALA A 37 -1.10 1.27 -11.11
C ALA A 37 0.34 1.82 -11.09
N ASN A 38 0.79 2.42 -12.20
CA ASN A 38 2.16 2.90 -12.34
C ASN A 38 2.39 4.25 -11.65
N ASN A 39 1.36 5.07 -11.45
CA ASN A 39 1.49 6.36 -10.77
C ASN A 39 0.18 6.73 -10.03
N PRO A 40 -0.23 5.94 -9.03
CA PRO A 40 -1.45 6.21 -8.28
C PRO A 40 -1.25 7.42 -7.36
N PRO A 41 -2.27 8.28 -7.15
CA PRO A 41 -2.17 9.50 -6.35
C PRO A 41 -2.22 9.21 -4.83
N LEU A 42 -1.35 8.31 -4.37
CA LEU A 42 -1.34 7.82 -2.99
C LEU A 42 -0.99 8.92 -1.99
N GLY A 43 -0.09 9.84 -2.34
CA GLY A 43 0.26 10.97 -1.48
C GLY A 43 -0.93 11.88 -1.21
N ASP A 44 -1.72 12.23 -2.22
CA ASP A 44 -2.92 13.06 -2.02
C ASP A 44 -4.09 12.29 -1.37
N PHE A 45 -4.21 10.98 -1.61
CA PHE A 45 -5.14 10.14 -0.85
C PHE A 45 -4.81 10.16 0.64
N LEU A 46 -3.55 9.91 1.00
CA LEU A 46 -3.12 9.89 2.40
C LEU A 46 -3.16 11.27 3.04
N ARG A 47 -2.91 12.33 2.27
CA ARG A 47 -3.13 13.71 2.74
C ARG A 47 -4.57 13.92 3.17
N GLN A 48 -5.55 13.52 2.35
CA GLN A 48 -6.96 13.62 2.70
C GLN A 48 -7.27 12.73 3.91
N TYR A 49 -6.76 11.49 3.93
CA TYR A 49 -6.93 10.55 5.04
C TYR A 49 -6.48 11.15 6.38
N HIS A 50 -5.30 11.77 6.42
CA HIS A 50 -4.75 12.38 7.63
C HIS A 50 -5.17 13.84 7.86
N GLN A 51 -6.04 14.39 7.00
CA GLN A 51 -6.50 15.79 7.07
C GLN A 51 -5.35 16.81 7.04
N LEU A 52 -4.35 16.55 6.20
CA LEU A 52 -3.18 17.40 6.05
C LEU A 52 -3.38 18.44 4.93
N ASP A 53 -2.71 19.58 5.06
CA ASP A 53 -2.69 20.64 4.05
C ASP A 53 -1.40 20.64 3.23
N GLY A 54 -1.49 21.20 2.03
CA GLY A 54 -0.37 21.30 1.07
C GLY A 54 -0.23 20.06 0.19
N ARG A 55 0.94 19.91 -0.45
CA ARG A 55 1.21 18.79 -1.36
C ARG A 55 2.04 17.73 -0.65
N TRP A 56 1.60 16.48 -0.73
CA TRP A 56 2.25 15.36 -0.07
C TRP A 56 2.54 14.23 -1.05
N LEU A 57 3.67 13.56 -0.82
CA LEU A 57 4.12 12.35 -1.49
C LEU A 57 4.27 11.23 -0.45
N VAL A 58 4.48 10.01 -0.93
CA VAL A 58 4.82 8.86 -0.10
C VAL A 58 6.32 8.68 -0.07
N ALA A 59 6.86 8.39 1.11
CA ALA A 59 8.26 8.09 1.32
C ALA A 59 8.38 6.76 2.09
N CYS A 60 8.96 5.75 1.45
CA CYS A 60 9.07 4.40 2.00
C CYS A 60 10.54 4.05 2.29
N PRO A 61 10.88 3.64 3.52
CA PRO A 61 12.21 3.10 3.81
C PRO A 61 12.50 1.88 2.93
N ILE A 62 13.74 1.78 2.47
CA ILE A 62 14.21 0.67 1.63
C ILE A 62 15.60 0.20 2.04
N HIS A 63 15.90 -1.05 1.71
CA HIS A 63 17.27 -1.53 1.56
C HIS A 63 17.54 -1.81 0.08
N TRP A 64 18.53 -1.13 -0.49
CA TRP A 64 18.97 -1.36 -1.86
C TRP A 64 20.45 -1.71 -1.90
N GLN A 65 20.86 -2.42 -2.95
CA GLN A 65 22.23 -2.87 -3.13
C GLN A 65 22.73 -2.48 -4.50
N ALA A 66 23.95 -1.94 -4.53
CA ALA A 66 24.70 -1.77 -5.76
C ALA A 66 25.32 -3.11 -6.17
N THR A 67 25.28 -3.40 -7.45
CA THR A 67 26.03 -4.45 -8.13
C THR A 67 27.06 -3.79 -9.05
N HIS A 68 27.88 -4.58 -9.76
CA HIS A 68 28.95 -4.02 -10.60
C HIS A 68 28.45 -3.02 -11.65
N ASN A 69 27.22 -3.19 -12.17
CA ASN A 69 26.67 -2.36 -13.26
C ASN A 69 25.25 -1.84 -12.98
N ASP A 70 24.70 -2.08 -11.79
CA ASP A 70 23.27 -1.80 -11.52
C ASP A 70 23.02 -1.57 -10.03
N ALA A 71 21.82 -1.09 -9.69
CA ALA A 71 21.33 -0.92 -8.34
C ALA A 71 19.93 -1.55 -8.22
N LEU A 72 19.68 -2.33 -7.17
CA LEU A 72 18.40 -3.00 -6.97
C LEU A 72 17.86 -2.70 -5.58
N ILE A 73 16.58 -2.36 -5.47
CA ILE A 73 15.87 -2.41 -4.19
C ILE A 73 15.64 -3.89 -3.86
N VAL A 74 16.29 -4.37 -2.81
CA VAL A 74 16.28 -5.80 -2.43
C VAL A 74 15.33 -6.09 -1.27
N ALA A 75 14.99 -5.08 -0.47
CA ALA A 75 13.98 -5.21 0.56
C ALA A 75 13.19 -3.93 0.78
N SER A 76 11.90 -4.08 1.02
CA SER A 76 11.01 -3.01 1.45
C SER A 76 9.87 -3.55 2.30
N GLY A 77 9.12 -2.66 2.97
CA GLY A 77 7.94 -3.11 3.72
C GLY A 77 8.29 -4.08 4.85
N GLN A 78 7.57 -5.20 4.91
CA GLN A 78 7.74 -6.20 5.97
C GLN A 78 9.12 -6.88 5.95
N GLU A 79 9.81 -6.90 4.80
CA GLU A 79 11.14 -7.50 4.67
C GLU A 79 12.22 -6.72 5.44
N LEU A 80 11.95 -5.45 5.76
CA LEU A 80 12.81 -4.67 6.63
C LEU A 80 12.61 -4.98 8.11
N ASP A 81 11.55 -5.69 8.50
CA ASP A 81 11.23 -5.98 9.90
C ASP A 81 11.34 -4.73 10.81
N LEU A 82 10.75 -3.63 10.33
CA LEU A 82 10.71 -2.34 11.00
C LEU A 82 9.59 -2.33 12.04
N SER A 83 9.94 -2.13 13.32
CA SER A 83 8.92 -1.84 14.34
C SER A 83 8.42 -0.40 14.20
N GLU A 84 7.25 -0.11 14.77
CA GLU A 84 6.71 1.26 14.81
C GLU A 84 7.68 2.22 15.54
N GLU A 85 8.20 1.81 16.69
CA GLU A 85 9.15 2.62 17.47
C GLU A 85 10.46 2.90 16.71
N GLU A 86 10.97 1.91 15.99
CA GLU A 86 12.16 2.07 15.18
C GLU A 86 11.90 3.00 13.99
N SER A 87 10.76 2.81 13.32
CA SER A 87 10.35 3.65 12.20
C SER A 87 10.16 5.11 12.61
N LEU A 88 9.56 5.37 13.78
CA LEU A 88 9.42 6.73 14.33
C LEU A 88 10.77 7.37 14.66
N ARG A 89 11.75 6.59 15.14
CA ARG A 89 13.12 7.07 15.35
C ARG A 89 13.77 7.48 14.02
N TRP A 90 13.65 6.65 12.99
CA TRP A 90 14.16 7.00 11.66
C TRP A 90 13.46 8.22 11.06
N LEU A 91 12.13 8.28 11.13
CA LEU A 91 11.33 9.43 10.67
C LEU A 91 11.85 10.74 11.29
N LYS A 92 12.16 10.73 12.59
CA LYS A 92 12.69 11.91 13.29
C LYS A 92 14.05 12.35 12.74
N GLU A 93 14.97 11.42 12.50
CA GLU A 93 16.30 11.74 11.98
C GLU A 93 16.24 12.21 10.51
N VAL A 94 15.43 11.55 9.67
CA VAL A 94 15.20 11.99 8.29
C VAL A 94 14.51 13.37 8.27
N LYS A 95 13.57 13.63 9.18
CA LYS A 95 12.92 14.95 9.28
C LYS A 95 13.92 16.06 9.58
N LYS A 96 14.87 15.82 10.48
CA LYS A 96 15.95 16.79 10.77
C LYS A 96 16.81 17.02 9.54
N PHE A 97 17.23 15.95 8.86
CA PHE A 97 18.03 16.03 7.64
C PHE A 97 17.34 16.87 6.56
N LEU A 98 16.04 16.65 6.36
CA LEU A 98 15.24 17.34 5.34
C LEU A 98 14.78 18.76 5.73
N THR A 99 15.03 19.22 6.95
CA THR A 99 14.57 20.54 7.42
C THR A 99 15.21 21.69 6.63
N GLU A 100 16.44 21.50 6.14
CA GLU A 100 17.15 22.50 5.33
C GLU A 100 16.45 22.81 3.99
N GLU A 101 15.69 21.86 3.47
CA GLU A 101 14.93 21.98 2.21
C GLU A 101 13.46 22.41 2.42
N SER A 102 13.08 22.78 3.65
CA SER A 102 11.68 23.10 4.03
C SER A 102 10.69 21.95 3.79
N PHE A 103 11.16 20.71 3.77
CA PHE A 103 10.30 19.54 3.75
C PHE A 103 9.76 19.24 5.16
N ASP A 104 8.59 18.60 5.21
CA ASP A 104 8.04 18.06 6.45
C ASP A 104 7.73 16.57 6.26
N LEU A 105 7.78 15.82 7.35
CA LEU A 105 7.47 14.40 7.38
C LEU A 105 6.32 14.11 8.34
N HIS A 106 5.41 13.24 7.90
CA HIS A 106 4.30 12.72 8.70
C HIS A 106 4.32 11.19 8.69
N TYR A 107 4.05 10.61 9.86
CA TYR A 107 4.01 9.16 10.02
C TYR A 107 2.66 8.60 9.56
N HIS A 108 2.65 7.61 8.66
CA HIS A 108 1.44 6.87 8.33
C HIS A 108 1.46 5.44 8.88
N ASN A 109 2.55 4.70 8.65
CA ASN A 109 2.85 3.43 9.31
C ASN A 109 4.36 3.12 9.27
N ALA A 110 4.78 1.99 9.84
CA ALA A 110 6.19 1.65 10.00
C ALA A 110 7.00 1.61 8.69
N ASN A 111 6.34 1.34 7.57
CA ASN A 111 6.98 1.17 6.26
C ASN A 111 6.58 2.25 5.24
N MET A 112 5.76 3.21 5.65
CA MET A 112 5.22 4.24 4.78
C MET A 112 5.06 5.53 5.57
N TRP A 113 5.87 6.51 5.19
CA TRP A 113 5.76 7.88 5.67
C TRP A 113 5.21 8.77 4.56
N MET A 114 4.90 10.01 4.92
CA MET A 114 4.52 11.03 3.98
C MET A 114 5.50 12.18 4.01
N LEU A 115 5.85 12.67 2.83
CA LEU A 115 6.75 13.80 2.61
C LEU A 115 5.96 14.99 2.07
N LYS A 116 5.88 16.06 2.86
CA LYS A 116 5.32 17.34 2.41
C LYS A 116 6.34 18.03 1.53
N VAL A 117 5.91 18.47 0.36
CA VAL A 117 6.77 19.15 -0.63
C VAL A 117 6.24 20.55 -0.93
N ASN A 118 7.15 21.44 -1.34
CA ASN A 118 6.79 22.81 -1.68
C ASN A 118 6.13 22.86 -3.07
N ASP A 119 5.38 23.93 -3.36
CA ASP A 119 4.71 24.08 -4.66
C ASP A 119 5.71 24.16 -5.82
N ASN A 120 6.92 24.66 -5.57
CA ASN A 120 8.00 24.76 -6.55
C ASN A 120 8.77 23.44 -6.78
N THR A 121 8.57 22.42 -5.94
CA THR A 121 9.26 21.14 -6.11
C THR A 121 8.80 20.46 -7.41
N PRO A 122 9.70 19.94 -8.28
CA PRO A 122 9.33 19.30 -9.53
C PRO A 122 8.25 18.21 -9.40
N GLN A 123 7.45 18.03 -10.45
CA GLN A 123 6.46 16.96 -10.47
C GLN A 123 7.15 15.60 -10.50
N LEU A 124 6.84 14.76 -9.51
CA LEU A 124 7.38 13.41 -9.41
C LEU A 124 6.64 12.43 -10.34
N LYS A 125 7.40 11.68 -11.13
CA LYS A 125 6.96 10.56 -11.96
C LYS A 125 7.64 9.26 -11.48
N ALA A 126 7.29 8.78 -10.30
CA ALA A 126 7.87 7.55 -9.74
C ALA A 126 6.84 6.46 -9.50
N LYS A 127 7.22 5.22 -9.83
CA LYS A 127 6.36 4.05 -9.66
C LYS A 127 6.33 3.58 -8.20
N PRO A 128 5.22 2.99 -7.73
CA PRO A 128 5.18 2.36 -6.41
C PRO A 128 6.21 1.24 -6.24
N LEU A 129 6.63 0.99 -5.01
CA LEU A 129 7.68 0.02 -4.68
C LEU A 129 7.49 -1.37 -5.28
N HIS A 130 6.27 -1.91 -5.27
CA HIS A 130 5.99 -3.26 -5.81
C HIS A 130 6.28 -3.40 -7.32
N LEU A 131 6.41 -2.28 -8.05
CA LEU A 131 6.77 -2.25 -9.47
C LEU A 131 8.26 -1.91 -9.70
N VAL A 132 9.01 -1.56 -8.66
CA VAL A 132 10.42 -1.15 -8.74
C VAL A 132 11.32 -2.18 -8.07
N GLN A 133 10.82 -2.85 -7.03
CA GLN A 133 11.58 -3.84 -6.27
C GLN A 133 12.10 -4.96 -7.19
N HIS A 134 13.36 -5.34 -6.97
CA HIS A 134 14.12 -6.33 -7.77
C HIS A 134 14.30 -6.00 -9.26
N GLN A 135 14.06 -4.76 -9.67
CA GLN A 135 14.40 -4.27 -11.02
C GLN A 135 15.54 -3.26 -10.94
N SER A 136 16.23 -3.07 -12.07
CA SER A 136 17.25 -2.04 -12.23
C SER A 136 16.70 -0.68 -11.81
N LEU A 137 17.35 -0.02 -10.87
CA LEU A 137 16.91 1.26 -10.32
C LEU A 137 17.23 2.43 -11.25
N MET A 138 18.24 2.29 -12.12
CA MET A 138 18.75 3.38 -12.96
C MET A 138 17.66 3.98 -13.87
N PRO A 139 16.88 3.19 -14.65
CA PRO A 139 15.82 3.75 -15.48
C PRO A 139 14.74 4.48 -14.66
N PHE A 140 14.43 3.96 -13.47
CA PHE A 140 13.41 4.60 -12.63
C PHE A 140 13.87 5.93 -12.04
N LEU A 141 15.15 6.06 -11.69
CA LEU A 141 15.73 7.32 -11.21
C LEU A 141 15.75 8.38 -12.32
N GLU A 142 16.10 7.98 -13.54
CA GLU A 142 16.10 8.86 -14.72
C GLU A 142 14.69 9.33 -15.11
N GLU A 143 13.66 8.48 -14.91
CA GLU A 143 12.27 8.79 -15.23
C GLU A 143 11.56 9.67 -14.17
N MET A 144 12.17 9.92 -12.99
CA MET A 144 11.50 10.60 -11.86
C MET A 144 11.10 12.04 -12.17
N ASP A 145 11.95 12.79 -12.88
CA ASP A 145 11.71 14.15 -13.37
C ASP A 145 12.71 14.53 -14.47
N ASP A 146 12.50 15.68 -15.12
CA ASP A 146 13.34 16.17 -16.22
C ASP A 146 14.52 17.06 -15.76
N THR A 147 14.75 17.17 -14.45
CA THR A 147 15.66 18.14 -13.78
C THR A 147 16.75 17.50 -12.91
N LEU A 148 16.72 16.17 -12.75
CA LEU A 148 17.54 15.38 -11.81
C LEU A 148 17.33 15.72 -10.33
N TYR A 149 16.25 16.43 -9.99
CA TYR A 149 16.00 16.89 -8.62
C TYR A 149 15.79 15.70 -7.69
N TRP A 150 14.87 14.80 -8.04
CA TRP A 150 14.58 13.62 -7.22
C TRP A 150 15.74 12.63 -7.16
N GLN A 151 16.52 12.51 -8.22
CA GLN A 151 17.72 11.66 -8.22
C GLN A 151 18.77 12.18 -7.23
N ARG A 152 19.01 13.50 -7.19
CA ARG A 152 19.93 14.11 -6.22
C ARG A 152 19.46 13.89 -4.79
N LEU A 153 18.19 14.17 -4.52
CA LEU A 153 17.59 13.95 -3.20
C LEU A 153 17.68 12.48 -2.77
N PHE A 154 17.45 11.54 -3.70
CA PHE A 154 17.62 10.11 -3.45
C PHE A 154 19.06 9.77 -3.04
N THR A 155 20.06 10.29 -3.76
CA THR A 155 21.48 10.08 -3.44
C THR A 155 21.88 10.70 -2.11
N GLU A 156 21.41 11.90 -1.79
CA GLU A 156 21.69 12.58 -0.52
C GLU A 156 21.11 11.80 0.67
N LEU A 157 19.84 11.39 0.57
CA LEU A 157 19.19 10.55 1.57
C LEU A 157 19.90 9.21 1.72
N GLN A 158 20.38 8.63 0.62
CA GLN A 158 21.16 7.39 0.65
C GLN A 158 22.45 7.56 1.43
N MET A 159 23.23 8.60 1.16
CA MET A 159 24.47 8.88 1.89
C MET A 159 24.20 9.09 3.39
N PHE A 160 23.15 9.83 3.73
CA PHE A 160 22.74 10.07 5.11
C PHE A 160 22.32 8.77 5.81
N LEU A 161 21.38 8.02 5.24
CA LEU A 161 20.82 6.82 5.84
C LEU A 161 21.85 5.71 5.96
N ASN A 162 22.65 5.47 4.92
CA ASN A 162 23.66 4.43 4.91
C ASN A 162 24.70 4.61 6.03
N ASN A 163 25.10 5.84 6.31
CA ASN A 163 26.10 6.16 7.31
C ASN A 163 25.52 6.38 8.72
N HIS A 164 24.21 6.21 8.89
CA HIS A 164 23.55 6.51 10.17
C HIS A 164 23.78 5.38 11.20
N PRO A 165 24.16 5.70 12.44
CA PRO A 165 24.52 4.70 13.47
C PRO A 165 23.37 3.78 13.89
N TYR A 166 22.12 4.13 13.58
CA TYR A 166 20.98 3.22 13.82
C TYR A 166 21.09 1.92 13.03
N ASN A 167 21.79 1.90 11.89
CA ASN A 167 22.03 0.66 11.17
C ASN A 167 22.91 -0.32 11.95
N GLU A 168 23.77 0.14 12.86
CA GLU A 168 24.55 -0.74 13.77
C GLU A 168 23.67 -1.45 14.80
N GLN A 169 22.50 -0.87 15.12
CA GLN A 169 21.53 -1.45 16.06
C GLN A 169 20.62 -2.50 15.39
N ARG A 170 20.63 -2.57 14.06
CA ARG A 170 19.82 -3.50 13.26
C ARG A 170 20.51 -4.85 13.09
N GLN A 171 20.91 -5.46 14.21
CA GLN A 171 21.54 -6.80 14.21
C GLN A 171 20.62 -7.82 13.53
N ASP A 172 21.16 -8.58 12.59
CA ASP A 172 20.46 -9.60 11.77
C ASP A 172 19.31 -9.08 10.90
N LYS A 173 19.12 -7.75 10.80
CA LYS A 173 18.15 -7.11 9.90
C LYS A 173 18.88 -6.37 8.79
N LEU A 174 18.20 -6.18 7.66
CA LEU A 174 18.76 -5.39 6.57
C LEU A 174 18.86 -3.90 6.99
N PRO A 175 19.97 -3.22 6.72
CA PRO A 175 20.13 -1.81 7.06
C PRO A 175 19.21 -0.96 6.18
N ILE A 176 18.68 0.13 6.75
CA ILE A 176 17.90 1.10 6.00
C ILE A 176 18.89 2.08 5.40
N ASN A 177 19.03 2.04 4.08
CA ASN A 177 20.02 2.82 3.35
C ASN A 177 19.42 3.65 2.22
N GLY A 178 18.10 3.77 2.15
CA GLY A 178 17.44 4.62 1.18
C GLY A 178 16.00 4.91 1.55
N LEU A 179 15.42 5.88 0.84
CA LEU A 179 14.03 6.26 0.95
C LEU A 179 13.46 6.38 -0.47
N TRP A 180 12.51 5.51 -0.83
CA TRP A 180 11.86 5.58 -2.13
C TRP A 180 10.66 6.51 -2.07
N ILE A 181 10.61 7.50 -2.95
CA ILE A 181 9.56 8.51 -2.98
C ILE A 181 8.66 8.27 -4.20
N TYR A 182 7.35 8.27 -4.00
CA TYR A 182 6.36 8.10 -5.08
C TYR A 182 4.98 8.67 -4.68
N GLY A 183 3.96 8.41 -5.50
CA GLY A 183 2.57 8.69 -5.14
C GLY A 183 2.11 10.12 -5.42
N GLY A 184 2.71 10.77 -6.42
CA GLY A 184 2.28 12.08 -6.89
C GLY A 184 0.92 12.04 -7.61
N GLY A 185 0.33 13.21 -7.84
CA GLY A 185 -0.97 13.36 -8.52
C GLY A 185 -2.08 13.84 -7.57
N GLN A 186 -3.30 13.93 -8.09
CA GLN A 186 -4.48 14.38 -7.34
C GLN A 186 -5.47 13.23 -7.17
N PHE A 187 -5.95 13.05 -5.95
CA PHE A 187 -6.92 12.03 -5.59
C PHE A 187 -8.33 12.61 -5.48
N LYS A 188 -9.26 11.93 -6.14
CA LYS A 188 -10.71 12.11 -6.02
C LYS A 188 -11.39 10.75 -5.95
N VAL A 189 -12.42 10.62 -5.12
CA VAL A 189 -13.24 9.41 -5.10
C VAL A 189 -14.16 9.43 -6.33
N ASN A 190 -13.73 8.79 -7.43
CA ASN A 190 -14.49 8.69 -8.67
C ASN A 190 -14.96 7.24 -8.91
N SER A 191 -15.97 6.80 -8.15
CA SER A 191 -16.56 5.48 -8.29
C SER A 191 -18.07 5.55 -8.41
N LYS A 192 -18.63 4.81 -9.38
CA LYS A 192 -20.08 4.55 -9.47
C LYS A 192 -20.52 3.41 -8.55
N ARG A 193 -19.57 2.66 -8.00
CA ARG A 193 -19.81 1.50 -7.14
C ARG A 193 -19.85 1.99 -5.69
N PRO A 194 -20.74 1.46 -4.85
CA PRO A 194 -20.74 1.83 -3.43
C PRO A 194 -19.46 1.32 -2.77
N ILE A 195 -18.85 2.19 -1.98
CA ILE A 195 -17.65 1.89 -1.18
C ILE A 195 -18.07 1.79 0.28
N MET A 196 -17.67 0.70 0.93
CA MET A 196 -18.07 0.40 2.29
C MET A 196 -16.85 0.06 3.14
N THR A 197 -16.73 0.59 4.35
CA THR A 197 -15.54 0.36 5.19
C THR A 197 -15.82 0.25 6.68
N ASP A 198 -14.94 -0.46 7.39
CA ASP A 198 -14.83 -0.49 8.85
C ASP A 198 -13.87 0.59 9.40
N ASP A 199 -13.16 1.32 8.53
CA ASP A 199 -12.23 2.38 8.92
C ASP A 199 -12.97 3.68 9.24
N SER A 200 -12.99 4.05 10.52
CA SER A 200 -13.61 5.29 11.00
C SER A 200 -13.04 6.57 10.39
N GLN A 201 -11.74 6.58 10.03
CA GLN A 201 -11.09 7.74 9.45
C GLN A 201 -11.55 7.96 8.00
N LEU A 202 -11.68 6.87 7.21
CA LEU A 202 -12.24 6.96 5.87
C LEU A 202 -13.70 7.42 5.87
N LEU A 203 -14.48 6.98 6.86
CA LEU A 203 -15.87 7.43 7.04
C LEU A 203 -15.94 8.92 7.38
N PHE A 204 -15.00 9.41 8.19
CA PHE A 204 -14.94 10.81 8.59
C PHE A 204 -14.53 11.72 7.43
N VAL A 205 -13.50 11.35 6.66
CA VAL A 205 -12.96 12.17 5.56
C VAL A 205 -13.86 12.12 4.31
N PHE A 206 -14.56 11.01 4.07
CA PHE A 206 -15.37 10.80 2.87
C PHE A 206 -16.84 10.42 3.15
N PRO A 207 -17.58 11.19 3.97
CA PRO A 207 -18.89 10.77 4.50
C PRO A 207 -19.95 10.57 3.40
N ASP A 208 -19.86 11.32 2.31
CA ASP A 208 -20.80 11.25 1.18
C ASP A 208 -20.44 10.15 0.17
N LYS A 209 -19.19 9.69 0.17
CA LYS A 209 -18.66 8.76 -0.85
C LYS A 209 -18.42 7.36 -0.31
N ILE A 210 -18.10 7.23 0.98
CA ILE A 210 -17.80 5.97 1.64
C ILE A 210 -18.81 5.78 2.78
N LYS A 211 -19.41 4.59 2.86
CA LYS A 211 -20.42 4.24 3.86
C LYS A 211 -19.89 3.20 4.85
N PRO A 212 -20.47 3.10 6.06
CA PRO A 212 -20.07 2.05 6.99
C PRO A 212 -20.29 0.65 6.41
N LEU A 213 -19.35 -0.26 6.65
CA LEU A 213 -19.46 -1.65 6.24
C LEU A 213 -20.62 -2.32 6.99
N LYS A 214 -21.64 -2.73 6.23
CA LYS A 214 -22.78 -3.49 6.74
C LYS A 214 -22.88 -4.80 5.99
N LEU A 215 -22.60 -5.91 6.69
CA LEU A 215 -22.70 -7.27 6.16
C LEU A 215 -24.10 -7.89 6.35
N THR A 216 -25.12 -7.03 6.43
CA THR A 216 -26.53 -7.43 6.54
C THR A 216 -27.13 -7.70 5.16
N LYS A 217 -28.04 -8.68 5.03
CA LYS A 217 -28.70 -8.95 3.76
C LYS A 217 -29.74 -7.85 3.44
N PRO A 218 -29.89 -7.45 2.15
CA PRO A 218 -29.12 -7.89 0.97
C PRO A 218 -27.74 -7.20 0.86
N ILE A 219 -26.73 -7.96 0.43
CA ILE A 219 -25.34 -7.48 0.21
C ILE A 219 -25.22 -6.95 -1.22
N ASP A 220 -24.64 -5.76 -1.41
CA ASP A 220 -24.41 -5.20 -2.74
C ASP A 220 -23.30 -5.99 -3.48
N ASN A 221 -23.67 -6.68 -4.56
CA ASN A 221 -22.77 -7.51 -5.34
C ASN A 221 -21.82 -6.73 -6.27
N ARG A 222 -21.98 -5.41 -6.35
CA ARG A 222 -21.13 -4.47 -7.10
C ARG A 222 -20.28 -3.60 -6.17
N GLY A 223 -20.40 -3.71 -4.84
CA GLY A 223 -19.64 -2.88 -3.90
C GLY A 223 -18.13 -3.11 -3.92
N ILE A 224 -17.40 -2.15 -3.34
CA ILE A 224 -16.00 -2.26 -2.92
C ILE A 224 -16.00 -2.25 -1.39
N PHE A 225 -15.58 -3.35 -0.77
CA PHE A 225 -15.55 -3.49 0.69
C PHE A 225 -14.11 -3.33 1.16
N LEU A 226 -13.89 -2.33 2.00
CA LEU A 226 -12.58 -1.95 2.54
C LEU A 226 -12.53 -2.37 4.01
N ILE A 227 -11.74 -3.39 4.29
CA ILE A 227 -11.58 -3.96 5.63
C ILE A 227 -10.16 -3.60 6.12
N LYS A 228 -10.05 -2.47 6.84
CA LYS A 228 -8.79 -1.99 7.42
C LYS A 228 -8.42 -2.76 8.68
N HIS A 229 -9.42 -3.20 9.45
CA HIS A 229 -9.23 -3.91 10.72
C HIS A 229 -9.60 -5.40 10.56
N ALA A 230 -8.87 -6.11 9.69
CA ALA A 230 -9.13 -7.51 9.36
C ALA A 230 -9.11 -8.45 10.59
N ASN A 231 -8.32 -8.10 11.62
CA ASN A 231 -8.27 -8.82 12.90
C ASN A 231 -9.56 -8.73 13.73
N GLN A 232 -10.46 -7.78 13.44
CA GLN A 232 -11.73 -7.61 14.13
C GLN A 232 -12.89 -8.34 13.43
N ILE A 233 -12.64 -8.96 12.27
CA ILE A 233 -13.66 -9.63 11.47
C ILE A 233 -13.31 -11.13 11.33
N ASN A 234 -14.32 -11.98 11.46
CA ASN A 234 -14.18 -13.39 11.11
C ASN A 234 -14.20 -13.54 9.57
N ILE A 235 -13.02 -13.72 8.98
CA ILE A 235 -12.84 -13.86 7.53
C ILE A 235 -13.58 -15.09 6.97
N ASP A 236 -13.60 -16.20 7.69
CA ASP A 236 -14.30 -17.41 7.24
C ASP A 236 -15.82 -17.20 7.20
N ASP A 237 -16.39 -16.52 8.21
CA ASP A 237 -17.81 -16.14 8.20
C ASP A 237 -18.10 -15.16 7.05
N LEU A 238 -17.24 -14.17 6.82
CA LEU A 238 -17.37 -13.27 5.68
C LEU A 238 -17.33 -14.03 4.35
N ALA A 239 -16.36 -14.91 4.15
CA ALA A 239 -16.24 -15.73 2.95
C ALA A 239 -17.49 -16.62 2.75
N ASN A 240 -18.03 -17.19 3.82
CA ASN A 240 -19.27 -17.96 3.78
C ASN A 240 -20.48 -17.11 3.37
N ARG A 241 -20.63 -15.90 3.93
CA ARG A 241 -21.70 -14.95 3.56
C ARG A 241 -21.61 -14.51 2.10
N LEU A 242 -20.38 -14.37 1.59
CA LEU A 242 -20.13 -13.92 0.23
C LEU A 242 -20.07 -15.06 -0.81
N SER A 243 -20.16 -16.31 -0.38
CA SER A 243 -20.01 -17.52 -1.23
C SER A 243 -20.97 -17.62 -2.43
N HIS A 244 -22.08 -16.87 -2.40
CA HIS A 244 -23.07 -16.81 -3.47
C HIS A 244 -22.75 -15.77 -4.56
N TYR A 245 -21.68 -14.99 -4.40
CA TYR A 245 -21.25 -13.95 -5.31
C TYR A 245 -19.91 -14.31 -5.96
N ARG A 246 -19.63 -13.67 -7.10
CA ARG A 246 -18.26 -13.58 -7.62
C ARG A 246 -17.54 -12.47 -6.86
N VAL A 247 -16.45 -12.82 -6.19
CA VAL A 247 -15.71 -11.93 -5.30
C VAL A 247 -14.25 -11.92 -5.70
N ASN A 248 -13.70 -10.73 -5.90
CA ASN A 248 -12.27 -10.52 -5.97
C ASN A 248 -11.78 -10.15 -4.57
N TRP A 249 -10.81 -10.89 -4.08
CA TRP A 249 -10.18 -10.69 -2.78
C TRP A 249 -8.79 -10.10 -3.03
N TYR A 250 -8.54 -8.94 -2.44
CA TYR A 250 -7.27 -8.24 -2.50
C TYR A 250 -6.71 -8.17 -1.08
N TRP A 251 -5.60 -8.85 -0.87
CA TRP A 251 -4.77 -8.78 0.31
C TRP A 251 -3.56 -7.89 -0.02
N ASN A 252 -2.84 -7.45 1.01
CA ASN A 252 -1.64 -6.63 0.80
C ASN A 252 -0.59 -7.38 -0.04
N ASN A 253 -0.42 -8.68 0.19
CA ASN A 253 0.59 -9.53 -0.46
C ASN A 253 0.06 -10.49 -1.55
N ASN A 254 -1.25 -10.64 -1.72
CA ASN A 254 -1.82 -11.50 -2.75
C ASN A 254 -3.22 -11.06 -3.20
N ALA A 255 -3.68 -11.53 -4.34
CA ALA A 255 -5.06 -11.32 -4.78
C ALA A 255 -5.58 -12.52 -5.55
N TYR A 256 -6.87 -12.80 -5.41
CA TYR A 256 -7.52 -13.92 -6.10
C TYR A 256 -9.02 -13.70 -6.26
N GLN A 257 -9.62 -14.46 -7.16
CA GLN A 257 -11.04 -14.44 -7.43
C GLN A 257 -11.65 -15.79 -7.08
N ILE A 258 -12.76 -15.75 -6.33
CA ILE A 258 -13.62 -16.90 -6.08
C ILE A 258 -14.85 -16.76 -6.99
N ALA A 259 -15.08 -17.77 -7.82
CA ALA A 259 -16.30 -17.88 -8.61
C ALA A 259 -17.49 -18.28 -7.71
N LYS A 260 -18.70 -17.89 -8.13
CA LYS A 260 -19.94 -18.27 -7.43
C LYS A 260 -19.99 -19.78 -7.23
N LEU A 261 -20.15 -20.24 -5.99
CA LEU A 261 -20.43 -21.65 -5.75
C LEU A 261 -21.78 -21.99 -6.38
N SER A 262 -21.74 -22.88 -7.38
CA SER A 262 -22.95 -23.52 -7.92
C SER A 262 -23.63 -24.30 -6.80
N TRP A 263 -24.96 -24.23 -6.71
CA TRP A 263 -25.75 -24.85 -5.64
C TRP A 263 -25.47 -26.36 -5.46
N TRP A 264 -24.92 -27.02 -6.47
CA TRP A 264 -24.53 -28.43 -6.49
C TRP A 264 -23.29 -28.79 -5.64
N SER A 265 -22.43 -27.84 -5.24
CA SER A 265 -21.21 -28.15 -4.46
C SER A 265 -21.48 -28.51 -2.99
N LYS A 266 -22.65 -28.16 -2.45
CA LYS A 266 -23.08 -28.58 -1.11
C LYS A 266 -23.46 -30.06 -1.02
N LEU A 267 -23.90 -30.67 -2.13
CA LEU A 267 -24.28 -32.10 -2.15
C LEU A 267 -23.07 -33.04 -2.03
N TRP A 268 -21.87 -32.60 -2.43
CA TRP A 268 -20.66 -33.41 -2.35
C TRP A 268 -20.03 -33.45 -0.96
N ARG A 269 -20.22 -32.42 -0.11
CA ARG A 269 -19.78 -32.47 1.29
C ARG A 269 -20.67 -33.37 2.18
N GLY A 270 -21.90 -33.64 1.76
CA GLY A 270 -22.82 -34.54 2.48
C GLY A 270 -22.56 -36.03 2.29
N ARG A 271 -21.78 -36.43 1.26
CA ARG A 271 -21.47 -37.85 1.00
C ARG A 271 -20.09 -38.30 1.51
N VAL A 272 -19.24 -37.39 1.97
CA VAL A 272 -17.89 -37.74 2.47
C VAL A 272 -17.90 -38.04 3.99
N ASN A 273 -18.98 -37.69 4.71
CA ASN A 273 -19.15 -38.04 6.13
C ASN A 273 -20.07 -39.25 6.37
N ALA A 274 -20.32 -40.05 5.33
CA ALA A 274 -21.05 -41.30 5.43
C ALA A 274 -20.26 -42.40 4.71
N ASN A 275 -19.17 -42.83 5.36
CA ASN A 275 -18.56 -44.16 5.29
C ASN A 275 -17.49 -44.29 6.36
#